data_AF-A0A5E4VME8-F1
#
_entry.id   AF-A0A5E4VME8-F1
#
_cell.length_a   1.000
_cell.length_b   1.000
_cell.length_c   1.000
_cell.angle_alpha   90.00
_cell.angle_beta   90.00
_cell.angle_gamma   90.00
#
_symmetry.space_group_name_H-M   'P 1'
#
loop_
_entity.id
_entity.type
_entity.pdbx_description
1 polymer ?
#
loop_
_entity_poly.entity_id
_entity_poly.type
_entity_poly.pdbx_seq_one_letter_code
_entity_poly.pdbx_strand_id
1 'polypeptide(L)'
;MSHPVFLESPPWPRMPQGRKGELKAYFSADGPSLEANAYLPLFWRVLFAAEDIHFAYVIDDFDPDDDADEIEAILKASPPEEKDARYPYLVTTRALALERAARRRDNVLEMLGERYRPIFDAFVDHVATAYGGFILVRTSGLPDVTDATGWLTNELEQVAALDHGTHLSEELAKEINDLKRIADADAVWRTTGTGNPRADVDPWPSHALVAAFPACAPRAQATTSNRRPMADRPRHRTPNALDKILEWVAIFVFAGVAVGTWAATRSVWKAVVATAVVTALMVWLLVRVRRTD
;
A
#
# COMPACT_ATOMS: atom_id res chain seq x y z
N MET A 1 -12.45 4.30 -3.10
CA MET A 1 -11.13 4.66 -2.53
C MET A 1 -10.13 3.61 -2.99
N SER A 2 -8.82 3.85 -2.93
CA SER A 2 -7.81 2.82 -3.18
C SER A 2 -7.61 2.01 -1.90
N HIS A 3 -7.47 0.69 -2.03
CA HIS A 3 -7.21 -0.24 -0.94
C HIS A 3 -5.95 -1.05 -1.31
N PRO A 4 -4.75 -0.48 -1.14
CA PRO A 4 -3.53 -1.09 -1.63
C PRO A 4 -3.10 -2.28 -0.76
N VAL A 5 -2.61 -3.32 -1.42
CA VAL A 5 -2.02 -4.54 -0.86
C VAL A 5 -0.60 -4.61 -1.39
N PHE A 6 0.38 -4.98 -0.56
CA PHE A 6 1.79 -4.95 -0.94
C PHE A 6 2.47 -6.31 -0.79
N LEU A 7 3.29 -6.69 -1.78
CA LEU A 7 4.24 -7.80 -1.70
C LEU A 7 5.64 -7.22 -1.44
N GLU A 8 6.13 -7.44 -0.24
CA GLU A 8 7.31 -6.80 0.33
C GLU A 8 8.45 -7.80 0.53
N SER A 9 9.67 -7.27 0.58
CA SER A 9 10.90 -8.01 0.92
C SER A 9 11.39 -7.63 2.31
N PRO A 10 10.78 -8.13 3.40
CA PRO A 10 11.16 -7.72 4.73
C PRO A 10 12.47 -8.39 5.20
N PRO A 11 13.19 -7.77 6.15
CA PRO A 11 14.39 -8.39 6.72
C PRO A 11 14.08 -9.54 7.72
N TRP A 12 12.81 -9.74 8.10
CA TRP A 12 12.37 -10.62 9.21
C TRP A 12 11.03 -11.26 8.83
N PRO A 13 10.71 -12.48 9.31
CA PRO A 13 9.50 -13.21 8.93
C PRO A 13 8.26 -12.80 9.75
N ARG A 14 8.03 -11.50 9.97
CA ARG A 14 6.86 -11.02 10.73
C ARG A 14 6.57 -9.56 10.45
N MET A 15 5.31 -9.16 10.58
CA MET A 15 4.94 -7.74 10.65
C MET A 15 5.60 -7.04 11.85
N PRO A 16 5.87 -5.73 11.74
CA PRO A 16 6.27 -4.89 12.86
C PRO A 16 5.26 -4.92 14.00
N GLN A 17 5.73 -4.73 15.23
CA GLN A 17 4.89 -4.71 16.44
C GLN A 17 4.63 -3.29 16.94
N GLY A 18 4.94 -2.27 16.13
CA GLY A 18 4.81 -0.86 16.52
C GLY A 18 5.86 -0.39 17.53
N ARG A 19 6.99 -1.09 17.67
CA ARG A 19 8.07 -0.61 18.55
C ARG A 19 8.75 0.61 17.94
N LYS A 20 9.20 1.54 18.79
CA LYS A 20 9.89 2.76 18.36
C LYS A 20 11.06 2.45 17.42
N GLY A 21 11.05 3.04 16.23
CA GLY A 21 12.07 2.86 15.18
C GLY A 21 12.03 1.52 14.43
N GLU A 22 11.11 0.60 14.77
CA GLU A 22 10.99 -0.71 14.11
C GLU A 22 10.47 -0.58 12.68
N LEU A 23 9.41 0.20 12.47
CA LEU A 23 8.77 0.40 11.16
C LEU A 23 9.72 1.04 10.15
N LYS A 24 10.44 2.09 10.56
CA LYS A 24 11.48 2.70 9.73
C LYS A 24 12.54 1.69 9.33
N ALA A 25 13.13 0.95 10.28
CA ALA A 25 14.14 -0.05 9.96
C ALA A 25 13.60 -1.16 9.04
N TYR A 26 12.35 -1.54 9.22
CA TYR A 26 11.68 -2.60 8.48
C TYR A 26 11.38 -2.20 7.02
N PHE A 27 10.84 -1.01 6.78
CA PHE A 27 10.53 -0.52 5.43
C PHE A 27 11.68 0.23 4.75
N SER A 28 12.70 0.64 5.50
CA SER A 28 13.96 1.14 4.93
C SER A 28 14.89 0.02 4.48
N ALA A 29 14.54 -1.24 4.77
CA ALA A 29 15.29 -2.38 4.27
C ALA A 29 15.27 -2.33 2.74
N ASP A 30 16.45 -2.27 2.13
CA ASP A 30 16.58 -2.19 0.69
C ASP A 30 16.01 -3.47 0.05
N GLY A 31 14.77 -3.37 -0.42
CA GLY A 31 14.02 -4.46 -1.04
C GLY A 31 12.87 -3.92 -1.90
N PRO A 32 12.46 -4.65 -2.94
CA PRO A 32 11.35 -4.26 -3.79
C PRO A 32 10.01 -4.33 -3.04
N SER A 33 9.08 -3.50 -3.50
CA SER A 33 7.67 -3.51 -3.12
C SER A 33 6.83 -3.56 -4.38
N LEU A 34 5.98 -4.58 -4.50
CA LEU A 34 4.93 -4.61 -5.52
C LEU A 34 3.58 -4.30 -4.89
N GLU A 35 2.76 -3.52 -5.59
CA GLU A 35 1.45 -3.05 -5.13
C GLU A 35 0.34 -3.65 -5.99
N ALA A 36 -0.73 -4.10 -5.35
CA ALA A 36 -2.01 -4.43 -5.96
C ALA A 36 -3.11 -3.65 -5.24
N ASN A 37 -4.32 -3.58 -5.80
CA ASN A 37 -5.38 -2.76 -5.23
C ASN A 37 -6.65 -3.57 -5.02
N ALA A 38 -6.96 -3.87 -3.75
CA ALA A 38 -8.14 -4.60 -3.27
C ALA A 38 -8.20 -6.08 -3.66
N TYR A 39 -7.09 -6.71 -4.05
CA TYR A 39 -7.00 -8.14 -4.35
C TYR A 39 -5.57 -8.67 -4.19
N LEU A 40 -5.44 -10.00 -4.13
CA LEU A 40 -4.16 -10.70 -4.20
C LEU A 40 -3.93 -11.26 -5.62
N PRO A 41 -2.96 -10.72 -6.38
CA PRO A 41 -2.62 -11.25 -7.70
C PRO A 41 -2.37 -12.76 -7.69
N LEU A 42 -2.76 -13.46 -8.76
CA LEU A 42 -2.61 -14.92 -8.86
C LEU A 42 -1.16 -15.36 -8.65
N PHE A 43 -0.18 -14.66 -9.23
CA PHE A 43 1.22 -15.08 -9.07
C PHE A 43 1.76 -14.84 -7.67
N TRP A 44 1.15 -13.92 -6.89
CA TRP A 44 1.49 -13.78 -5.48
C TRP A 44 0.99 -14.99 -4.70
N ARG A 45 -0.27 -15.41 -4.90
CA ARG A 45 -0.85 -16.59 -4.23
C ARG A 45 -0.04 -17.87 -4.48
N VAL A 46 0.54 -18.02 -5.67
CA VAL A 46 1.40 -19.16 -6.04
C VAL A 46 2.62 -19.31 -5.13
N LEU A 47 3.12 -18.23 -4.52
CA LEU A 47 4.27 -18.24 -3.62
C LEU A 47 3.96 -18.82 -2.23
N PHE A 48 2.69 -18.82 -1.83
CA PHE A 48 2.27 -19.11 -0.46
C PHE A 48 1.45 -20.40 -0.35
N ALA A 49 1.25 -20.86 0.87
CA ALA A 49 0.31 -21.90 1.27
C ALA A 49 -0.44 -21.46 2.53
N ALA A 50 -1.52 -22.15 2.89
CA ALA A 50 -2.37 -21.76 4.02
C ALA A 50 -1.59 -21.67 5.36
N GLU A 51 -0.51 -22.43 5.51
CA GLU A 51 0.35 -22.41 6.69
C GLU A 51 1.16 -21.12 6.83
N ASP A 52 1.30 -20.34 5.75
CA ASP A 52 2.00 -19.05 5.77
C ASP A 52 1.08 -17.90 6.25
N ILE A 53 -0.16 -18.18 6.66
CA ILE A 53 -1.06 -17.20 7.26
C ILE A 53 -0.62 -16.97 8.72
N HIS A 54 -0.18 -15.74 8.99
CA HIS A 54 0.17 -15.26 10.31
C HIS A 54 -0.71 -14.08 10.71
N PHE A 55 -0.68 -13.70 11.99
CA PHE A 55 -1.54 -12.64 12.52
C PHE A 55 -0.74 -11.55 13.20
N ALA A 56 -1.07 -10.30 12.91
CA ALA A 56 -0.53 -9.12 13.55
C ALA A 56 -1.62 -8.39 14.31
N TYR A 57 -1.26 -7.73 15.42
CA TYR A 57 -2.15 -6.86 16.19
C TYR A 57 -2.09 -5.40 15.71
N VAL A 58 -1.10 -5.07 14.88
CA VAL A 58 -0.86 -3.73 14.35
C VAL A 58 -0.67 -3.87 12.85
N ILE A 59 -1.31 -2.99 12.08
CA ILE A 59 -1.13 -2.83 10.64
C ILE A 59 -0.38 -1.53 10.35
N ASP A 60 0.28 -1.44 9.20
CA ASP A 60 1.22 -0.36 8.87
C ASP A 60 0.60 1.01 8.58
N ASP A 61 -0.69 1.19 8.87
CA ASP A 61 -1.35 2.50 8.72
C ASP A 61 -0.89 3.51 9.79
N PHE A 62 -0.04 3.08 10.74
CA PHE A 62 0.40 3.85 11.89
C PHE A 62 1.94 3.90 11.97
N ASP A 63 2.56 5.02 11.56
CA ASP A 63 4.01 5.26 11.73
C ASP A 63 4.31 5.97 13.07
N PRO A 64 5.06 5.33 14.00
CA PRO A 64 5.44 5.89 15.29
C PRO A 64 6.51 6.98 15.22
N ASP A 65 7.19 7.24 14.10
CA ASP A 65 8.22 8.29 14.09
C ASP A 65 7.63 9.71 14.20
N ASP A 66 6.37 9.93 13.80
CA ASP A 66 5.65 11.18 14.08
C ASP A 66 4.79 11.09 15.35
N ASP A 67 4.27 9.92 15.73
CA ASP A 67 3.19 9.81 16.72
C ASP A 67 3.22 8.51 17.58
N ALA A 68 4.41 7.98 17.97
CA ALA A 68 4.51 6.77 18.82
C ALA A 68 3.67 6.84 20.11
N ASP A 69 3.66 8.01 20.74
CA ASP A 69 2.87 8.28 21.95
C ASP A 69 1.36 8.34 21.61
N GLU A 70 1.00 8.74 20.39
CA GLU A 70 -0.38 8.73 19.91
C GLU A 70 -0.83 7.31 19.56
N ILE A 71 0.02 6.44 19.02
CA ILE A 71 -0.32 5.03 18.79
C ILE A 71 -0.53 4.31 20.13
N GLU A 72 0.33 4.54 21.12
CA GLU A 72 0.08 4.00 22.47
C GLU A 72 -1.20 4.60 23.06
N ALA A 73 -1.48 5.89 22.86
CA ALA A 73 -2.72 6.52 23.30
C ALA A 73 -3.96 6.02 22.55
N ILE A 74 -3.88 5.79 21.25
CA ILE A 74 -4.93 5.23 20.39
C ILE A 74 -5.18 3.79 20.80
N LEU A 75 -4.16 2.94 20.87
CA LEU A 75 -4.28 1.57 21.39
C LEU A 75 -4.80 1.55 22.82
N LYS A 76 -4.50 2.55 23.65
CA LYS A 76 -5.05 2.66 25.01
C LYS A 76 -6.50 3.14 25.02
N ALA A 77 -6.90 4.00 24.09
CA ALA A 77 -8.25 4.55 23.95
C ALA A 77 -9.20 3.68 23.11
N SER A 78 -8.67 2.78 22.28
CA SER A 78 -9.45 1.89 21.42
C SER A 78 -10.34 0.98 22.25
N PRO A 79 -11.52 0.59 21.74
CA PRO A 79 -12.34 -0.45 22.34
C PRO A 79 -11.56 -1.78 22.41
N PRO A 80 -11.87 -2.67 23.37
CA PRO A 80 -11.20 -3.97 23.50
C PRO A 80 -11.17 -4.79 22.20
N GLU A 81 -12.25 -4.72 21.41
CA GLU A 81 -12.38 -5.41 20.12
C GLU A 81 -11.29 -5.01 19.12
N GLU A 82 -10.94 -3.72 19.04
CA GLU A 82 -9.85 -3.24 18.18
C GLU A 82 -8.47 -3.60 18.73
N LYS A 83 -8.29 -3.62 20.05
CA LYS A 83 -7.01 -4.00 20.67
C LYS A 83 -6.70 -5.48 20.51
N ASP A 84 -7.74 -6.30 20.55
CA ASP A 84 -7.64 -7.75 20.41
C ASP A 84 -7.77 -8.19 18.94
N ALA A 85 -8.02 -7.25 18.02
CA ALA A 85 -8.12 -7.51 16.60
C ALA A 85 -6.83 -8.12 16.06
N ARG A 86 -7.00 -9.12 15.20
CA ARG A 86 -5.90 -9.82 14.54
C ARG A 86 -6.06 -9.69 13.05
N TYR A 87 -5.04 -9.14 12.42
CA TYR A 87 -4.98 -8.91 10.99
C TYR A 87 -4.13 -10.03 10.35
N PRO A 88 -4.70 -10.85 9.46
CA PRO A 88 -3.96 -11.91 8.78
C PRO A 88 -2.94 -11.30 7.84
N TYR A 89 -1.73 -11.82 7.73
CA TYR A 89 -0.76 -11.47 6.69
C TYR A 89 -0.08 -12.75 6.21
N LEU A 90 0.49 -12.72 5.00
CA LEU A 90 1.22 -13.88 4.48
C LEU A 90 2.71 -13.66 4.65
N VAL A 91 3.45 -14.64 5.14
CA VAL A 91 4.91 -14.57 5.13
C VAL A 91 5.53 -15.93 4.93
N THR A 92 6.54 -15.99 4.05
CA THR A 92 7.30 -17.22 3.82
C THR A 92 8.75 -16.89 3.48
N THR A 93 9.60 -17.92 3.40
CA THR A 93 10.98 -17.74 2.95
C THR A 93 11.03 -17.65 1.44
N ARG A 94 11.98 -16.87 0.89
CA ARG A 94 12.19 -16.83 -0.57
C ARG A 94 12.45 -18.21 -1.15
N ALA A 95 13.18 -19.07 -0.43
CA ALA A 95 13.46 -20.44 -0.89
C ALA A 95 12.17 -21.26 -1.07
N LEU A 96 11.27 -21.27 -0.07
CA LEU A 96 9.99 -21.99 -0.13
C LEU A 96 9.06 -21.40 -1.20
N ALA A 97 9.01 -20.07 -1.31
CA ALA A 97 8.22 -19.40 -2.33
C ALA A 97 8.64 -19.80 -3.76
N LEU A 98 9.95 -19.82 -4.03
CA LEU A 98 10.48 -20.23 -5.33
C LEU A 98 10.26 -21.72 -5.60
N GLU A 99 10.38 -22.59 -4.59
CA GLU A 99 10.06 -24.01 -4.72
C GLU A 99 8.59 -24.23 -5.13
N ARG A 100 7.66 -23.54 -4.45
CA ARG A 100 6.22 -23.60 -4.78
C ARG A 100 5.93 -23.04 -6.17
N ALA A 101 6.54 -21.91 -6.52
CA ALA A 101 6.41 -21.32 -7.85
C ALA A 101 6.88 -22.28 -8.95
N ALA A 102 8.03 -22.93 -8.76
CA ALA A 102 8.55 -23.91 -9.70
C ALA A 102 7.63 -25.13 -9.82
N ARG A 103 7.16 -25.67 -8.70
CA ARG A 103 6.26 -26.84 -8.67
C ARG A 103 4.92 -26.58 -9.36
N ARG A 104 4.36 -25.37 -9.19
CA ARG A 104 3.03 -24.99 -9.72
C ARG A 104 3.07 -24.44 -11.13
N ARG A 105 4.25 -24.10 -11.65
CA ARG A 105 4.46 -23.36 -12.90
C ARG A 105 3.68 -23.94 -14.06
N ASP A 106 3.87 -25.22 -14.37
CA ASP A 106 3.33 -25.80 -15.59
C ASP A 106 1.78 -25.89 -15.52
N ASN A 107 1.21 -26.21 -14.36
CA ASN A 107 -0.23 -26.22 -14.15
C ASN A 107 -0.83 -24.79 -14.25
N VAL A 108 -0.18 -23.78 -13.65
CA VAL A 108 -0.60 -22.37 -13.78
C VAL A 108 -0.59 -21.92 -15.24
N LEU A 109 0.48 -22.25 -15.99
CA LEU A 109 0.64 -21.86 -17.38
C LEU A 109 -0.29 -22.62 -18.33
N GLU A 110 -0.55 -23.90 -18.10
CA GLU A 110 -1.56 -24.66 -18.84
C GLU A 110 -2.93 -23.99 -18.75
N MET A 111 -3.29 -23.54 -17.54
CA MET A 111 -4.57 -22.90 -17.30
C MET A 111 -4.65 -21.48 -17.86
N LEU A 112 -3.61 -20.66 -17.74
CA LEU A 112 -3.61 -19.27 -18.22
C LEU A 112 -3.32 -19.15 -19.73
N GLY A 113 -2.59 -20.11 -20.28
CA GLY A 113 -2.11 -20.15 -21.65
C GLY A 113 -0.70 -19.56 -21.82
N GLU A 114 -0.03 -19.98 -22.89
CA GLU A 114 1.39 -19.69 -23.17
C GLU A 114 1.77 -18.21 -23.18
N ARG A 115 0.81 -17.30 -23.45
CA ARG A 115 1.07 -15.86 -23.39
C ARG A 115 1.55 -15.39 -22.01
N TYR A 116 1.18 -16.10 -20.95
CA TYR A 116 1.55 -15.75 -19.58
C TYR A 116 2.93 -16.27 -19.16
N ARG A 117 3.53 -17.19 -19.93
CA ARG A 117 4.86 -17.76 -19.64
C ARG A 117 5.93 -16.68 -19.42
N PRO A 118 6.14 -15.71 -20.35
CA PRO A 118 7.13 -14.66 -20.13
C PRO A 118 6.81 -13.75 -18.93
N ILE A 119 5.54 -13.58 -18.56
CA ILE A 119 5.13 -12.80 -17.38
C ILE A 119 5.49 -13.55 -16.10
N PHE A 120 5.14 -14.84 -16.04
CA PHE A 120 5.41 -15.71 -14.91
C PHE A 120 6.91 -15.86 -14.67
N ASP A 121 7.66 -16.18 -15.72
CA ASP A 121 9.11 -16.37 -15.65
C ASP A 121 9.79 -15.06 -15.19
N ALA A 122 9.41 -13.91 -15.75
CA ALA A 122 9.95 -12.61 -15.31
C ALA A 122 9.61 -12.27 -13.85
N PHE A 123 8.40 -12.61 -13.39
CA PHE A 123 7.99 -12.39 -12.01
C PHE A 123 8.78 -13.28 -11.04
N VAL A 124 8.92 -14.57 -11.34
CA VAL A 124 9.69 -15.51 -10.51
C VAL A 124 11.17 -15.11 -10.49
N ASP A 125 11.73 -14.70 -11.62
CA ASP A 125 13.11 -14.18 -11.70
C ASP A 125 13.29 -12.91 -10.86
N HIS A 126 12.31 -11.98 -10.90
CA HIS A 126 12.34 -10.78 -10.07
C HIS A 126 12.29 -11.12 -8.57
N VAL A 127 11.44 -12.08 -8.17
CA VAL A 127 11.41 -12.59 -6.79
C VAL A 127 12.75 -13.24 -6.40
N ALA A 128 13.36 -14.01 -7.30
CA ALA A 128 14.61 -14.70 -7.02
C ALA A 128 15.81 -13.74 -6.84
N THR A 129 15.82 -12.65 -7.60
CA THR A 129 16.95 -11.71 -7.69
C THR A 129 16.82 -10.53 -6.72
N ALA A 130 15.64 -9.93 -6.66
CA ALA A 130 15.42 -8.66 -5.97
C ALA A 130 14.94 -8.81 -4.52
N TYR A 131 14.20 -9.88 -4.20
CA TYR A 131 13.72 -10.09 -2.82
C TYR A 131 14.81 -10.71 -1.94
N GLY A 132 14.82 -10.33 -0.67
CA GLY A 132 15.71 -10.82 0.37
C GLY A 132 15.35 -12.23 0.87
N GLY A 133 15.60 -12.51 2.16
CA GLY A 133 15.37 -13.84 2.74
C GLY A 133 13.89 -14.22 2.88
N PHE A 134 13.01 -13.21 2.98
CA PHE A 134 11.59 -13.38 3.24
C PHE A 134 10.75 -12.61 2.23
N ILE A 135 9.54 -13.09 2.02
CA ILE A 135 8.52 -12.47 1.17
C ILE A 135 7.26 -12.35 2.01
N LEU A 136 6.66 -11.16 2.06
CA LEU A 136 5.49 -10.89 2.88
C LEU A 136 4.40 -10.16 2.10
N VAL A 137 3.14 -10.56 2.30
CA VAL A 137 1.97 -9.83 1.78
C VAL A 137 1.28 -9.08 2.92
N ARG A 138 1.15 -7.77 2.72
CA ARG A 138 0.34 -6.88 3.57
C ARG A 138 -1.09 -6.84 3.07
N THR A 139 -2.01 -7.26 3.91
CA THR A 139 -3.42 -7.49 3.59
C THR A 139 -4.34 -6.36 4.03
N SER A 140 -3.81 -5.25 4.58
CA SER A 140 -4.62 -4.13 5.09
C SER A 140 -5.52 -3.52 4.02
N GLY A 141 -5.16 -3.62 2.74
CA GLY A 141 -6.00 -3.24 1.61
C GLY A 141 -7.09 -4.25 1.21
N LEU A 142 -7.25 -5.38 1.91
CA LEU A 142 -8.33 -6.32 1.64
C LEU A 142 -9.64 -5.88 2.32
N PRO A 143 -10.80 -6.13 1.69
CA PRO A 143 -12.09 -5.85 2.31
C PRO A 143 -12.28 -6.73 3.56
N ASP A 144 -12.71 -6.12 4.66
CA ASP A 144 -12.91 -6.78 5.96
C ASP A 144 -11.73 -7.67 6.38
N VAL A 145 -10.56 -7.06 6.48
CA VAL A 145 -9.30 -7.76 6.82
C VAL A 145 -9.40 -8.53 8.15
N THR A 146 -10.29 -8.13 9.07
CA THR A 146 -10.55 -8.83 10.34
C THR A 146 -11.22 -10.20 10.17
N ASP A 147 -12.05 -10.39 9.14
CA ASP A 147 -12.70 -11.67 8.80
C ASP A 147 -12.13 -12.33 7.53
N ALA A 148 -11.05 -11.76 6.98
CA ALA A 148 -10.47 -12.23 5.72
C ALA A 148 -9.80 -13.62 5.81
N THR A 149 -9.65 -14.20 7.01
CA THR A 149 -8.94 -15.48 7.22
C THR A 149 -9.58 -16.63 6.45
N GLY A 150 -10.91 -16.79 6.53
CA GLY A 150 -11.60 -17.89 5.85
C GLY A 150 -11.46 -17.81 4.33
N TRP A 151 -11.61 -16.60 3.80
CA TRP A 151 -11.40 -16.33 2.37
C TRP A 151 -9.95 -16.59 1.96
N LEU A 152 -8.97 -16.08 2.73
CA LEU A 152 -7.54 -16.21 2.43
C LEU A 152 -7.09 -17.67 2.45
N THR A 153 -7.54 -18.46 3.43
CA THR A 153 -7.30 -19.90 3.47
C THR A 153 -7.84 -20.58 2.22
N ASN A 154 -9.08 -20.31 1.85
CA ASN A 154 -9.70 -20.90 0.65
C ASN A 154 -8.94 -20.53 -0.63
N GLU A 155 -8.51 -19.27 -0.79
CA GLU A 155 -7.69 -18.84 -1.94
C GLU A 155 -6.36 -19.60 -2.03
N LEU A 156 -5.69 -19.79 -0.89
CA LEU A 156 -4.40 -20.49 -0.85
C LEU A 156 -4.55 -22.01 -1.03
N GLU A 157 -5.61 -22.61 -0.50
CA GLU A 157 -5.94 -24.02 -0.74
C GLU A 157 -6.24 -24.30 -2.22
N GLN A 158 -6.97 -23.40 -2.89
CA GLN A 158 -7.23 -23.51 -4.32
C GLN A 158 -5.95 -23.49 -5.16
N VAL A 159 -4.99 -22.62 -4.81
CA VAL A 159 -3.70 -22.57 -5.50
C VAL A 159 -2.78 -23.72 -5.09
N ALA A 160 -2.89 -24.22 -3.86
CA ALA A 160 -2.17 -25.43 -3.42
C ALA A 160 -2.66 -26.70 -4.14
N ALA A 161 -3.93 -26.79 -4.51
CA ALA A 161 -4.44 -27.90 -5.33
C ALA A 161 -3.72 -28.03 -6.69
N LEU A 162 -3.11 -26.93 -7.17
CA LEU A 162 -2.26 -26.94 -8.37
C LEU A 162 -0.96 -27.72 -8.20
N ASP A 163 -0.59 -28.13 -6.98
CA ASP A 163 0.50 -29.08 -6.77
C ASP A 163 0.12 -30.50 -7.28
N HIS A 164 -1.17 -30.76 -7.56
CA HIS A 164 -1.70 -32.08 -7.94
C HIS A 164 -2.44 -32.11 -9.28
N GLY A 165 -2.55 -30.99 -10.00
CA GLY A 165 -3.14 -30.93 -11.33
C GLY A 165 -3.86 -29.62 -11.61
N THR A 166 -4.72 -29.60 -12.62
CA THR A 166 -5.42 -28.40 -13.12
C THR A 166 -6.91 -28.37 -12.75
N HIS A 167 -7.31 -29.06 -11.66
CA HIS A 167 -8.69 -29.02 -11.19
C HIS A 167 -8.97 -27.66 -10.51
N LEU A 168 -9.88 -26.89 -11.10
CA LEU A 168 -10.21 -25.54 -10.67
C LEU A 168 -11.51 -25.50 -9.86
N SER A 169 -11.55 -24.66 -8.84
CA SER A 169 -12.81 -24.14 -8.29
C SER A 169 -13.52 -23.30 -9.35
N GLU A 170 -14.83 -23.09 -9.19
CA GLU A 170 -15.59 -22.23 -10.10
C GLU A 170 -15.08 -20.78 -10.06
N GLU A 171 -14.67 -20.31 -8.87
CA GLU A 171 -14.13 -18.97 -8.65
C GLU A 171 -12.79 -18.77 -9.36
N LEU A 172 -11.83 -19.68 -9.18
CA LEU A 172 -10.52 -19.59 -9.84
C LEU A 172 -10.63 -19.77 -11.35
N ALA A 173 -11.54 -20.65 -11.81
CA ALA A 173 -11.83 -20.79 -13.24
C ALA A 173 -12.38 -19.49 -13.85
N LYS A 174 -13.27 -18.79 -13.13
CA LYS A 174 -13.78 -17.48 -13.56
C LYS A 174 -12.65 -16.46 -13.64
N GLU A 175 -11.81 -16.36 -12.60
CA GLU A 175 -10.68 -15.45 -12.59
C GLU A 175 -9.72 -15.72 -13.75
N ILE A 176 -9.36 -16.98 -13.99
CA ILE A 176 -8.49 -17.39 -15.11
C ILE A 176 -9.12 -17.00 -16.46
N ASN A 177 -10.43 -17.20 -16.62
CA ASN A 177 -11.13 -16.81 -17.84
C ASN A 177 -11.16 -15.28 -18.06
N ASP A 178 -11.30 -14.51 -16.98
CA ASP A 178 -11.21 -13.04 -17.05
C ASP A 178 -9.79 -12.61 -17.41
N LEU A 179 -8.77 -13.20 -16.77
CA LEU A 179 -7.36 -13.00 -17.09
C LEU A 179 -7.06 -13.35 -18.54
N LYS A 180 -7.69 -14.35 -19.17
CA LYS A 180 -7.44 -14.64 -20.60
C LYS A 180 -7.92 -13.55 -21.55
N ARG A 181 -8.86 -12.70 -21.13
CA ARG A 181 -9.55 -11.72 -22.00
C ARG A 181 -9.01 -10.31 -21.89
N ILE A 182 -8.25 -9.99 -20.84
CA ILE A 182 -7.67 -8.66 -20.66
C ILE A 182 -6.52 -8.38 -21.61
N ALA A 183 -6.27 -7.09 -21.84
CA ALA A 183 -5.17 -6.58 -22.63
C ALA A 183 -3.82 -6.85 -21.97
N ASP A 184 -2.76 -6.88 -22.78
CA ASP A 184 -1.40 -7.24 -22.40
C ASP A 184 -0.84 -6.46 -21.20
N ALA A 185 -1.03 -5.14 -21.15
CA ALA A 185 -0.57 -4.34 -20.02
C ALA A 185 -1.29 -4.74 -18.72
N ASP A 186 -2.62 -4.93 -18.80
CA ASP A 186 -3.43 -5.32 -17.65
C ASP A 186 -3.12 -6.76 -17.22
N ALA A 187 -2.73 -7.64 -18.15
CA ALA A 187 -2.30 -9.00 -17.85
C ALA A 187 -1.08 -9.02 -16.93
N VAL A 188 -0.09 -8.17 -17.19
CA VAL A 188 1.07 -8.00 -16.30
C VAL A 188 0.59 -7.50 -14.93
N TRP A 189 -0.06 -6.34 -14.87
CA TRP A 189 -0.40 -5.71 -13.59
C TRP A 189 -1.37 -6.53 -12.73
N ARG A 190 -2.33 -7.23 -13.33
CA ARG A 190 -3.29 -8.06 -12.60
C ARG A 190 -2.70 -9.35 -12.07
N THR A 191 -1.61 -9.85 -12.67
CA THR A 191 -0.98 -11.10 -12.21
C THR A 191 0.20 -10.85 -11.30
N THR A 192 0.89 -9.72 -11.43
CA THR A 192 2.14 -9.44 -10.68
C THR A 192 2.08 -8.23 -9.76
N GLY A 193 1.07 -7.37 -9.88
CA GLY A 193 1.08 -6.04 -9.26
C GLY A 193 2.02 -5.05 -9.95
N THR A 194 2.00 -3.80 -9.49
CA THR A 194 2.82 -2.68 -9.98
C THR A 194 4.02 -2.43 -9.08
N GLY A 195 5.18 -2.13 -9.66
CA GLY A 195 6.41 -1.85 -8.93
C GLY A 195 7.00 -0.50 -9.30
N ASN A 196 8.23 -0.22 -8.84
CA ASN A 196 8.95 0.99 -9.25
C ASN A 196 9.71 0.74 -10.57
N PRO A 197 9.24 1.29 -11.71
CA PRO A 197 9.93 1.12 -12.98
C PRO A 197 11.23 1.90 -13.10
N ARG A 198 11.52 2.80 -12.15
CA ARG A 198 12.70 3.66 -12.12
C ARG A 198 13.69 3.26 -11.02
N ALA A 199 13.54 2.07 -10.43
CA ALA A 199 14.51 1.60 -9.46
C ALA A 199 15.88 1.41 -10.16
N ASP A 200 16.94 1.90 -9.52
CA ASP A 200 18.31 1.74 -10.04
C ASP A 200 18.76 0.28 -10.02
N VAL A 201 18.21 -0.50 -9.09
CA VAL A 201 18.44 -1.94 -8.91
C VAL A 201 17.11 -2.66 -9.07
N ASP A 202 17.08 -3.68 -9.93
CA ASP A 202 15.94 -4.54 -10.22
C ASP A 202 14.59 -3.81 -10.44
N PRO A 203 14.46 -2.96 -11.48
CA PRO A 203 13.21 -2.29 -11.78
C PRO A 203 12.12 -3.29 -12.14
N TRP A 204 10.90 -3.00 -11.67
CA TRP A 204 9.71 -3.73 -12.08
C TRP A 204 8.75 -2.81 -12.82
N PRO A 205 8.32 -3.18 -14.05
CA PRO A 205 8.60 -4.40 -14.79
C PRO A 205 10.02 -4.41 -15.36
N SER A 206 10.61 -5.60 -15.50
CA SER A 206 11.97 -5.74 -16.02
C SER A 206 12.07 -5.33 -17.50
N HIS A 207 13.27 -4.95 -17.96
CA HIS A 207 13.49 -4.60 -19.36
C HIS A 207 13.10 -5.71 -20.34
N ALA A 208 13.36 -6.97 -19.98
CA ALA A 208 12.96 -8.12 -20.78
C ALA A 208 11.44 -8.26 -20.86
N LEU A 209 10.74 -8.04 -19.74
CA LEU A 209 9.28 -8.06 -19.70
C LEU A 209 8.68 -6.92 -20.52
N VAL A 210 9.25 -5.72 -20.46
CA VAL A 210 8.85 -4.58 -21.29
C VAL A 210 9.08 -4.84 -22.78
N ALA A 211 10.16 -5.54 -23.14
CA ALA A 211 10.41 -5.92 -24.54
C ALA A 211 9.35 -6.91 -25.07
N ALA A 212 8.92 -7.87 -24.23
CA ALA A 212 7.87 -8.82 -24.56
C ALA A 212 6.46 -8.20 -24.54
N PHE A 213 6.22 -7.23 -23.64
CA PHE A 213 4.96 -6.54 -23.47
C PHE A 213 5.15 -5.01 -23.48
N PRO A 214 5.34 -4.39 -24.66
CA PRO A 214 5.61 -2.95 -24.74
C PRO A 214 4.54 -2.07 -24.10
N ALA A 215 3.32 -2.57 -23.97
CA ALA A 215 2.21 -1.86 -23.33
C ALA A 215 2.39 -1.67 -21.81
N CYS A 216 3.24 -2.48 -21.15
CA CYS A 216 3.60 -2.29 -19.73
C CYS A 216 4.80 -1.35 -19.54
N ALA A 217 5.37 -0.82 -20.63
CA ALA A 217 6.47 0.14 -20.55
C ALA A 217 6.07 1.38 -19.73
N PRO A 218 6.99 1.93 -18.93
CA PRO A 218 6.76 3.18 -18.23
C PRO A 218 6.53 4.29 -19.26
N ARG A 219 5.36 4.94 -19.24
CA ARG A 219 5.08 6.05 -20.17
C ARG A 219 6.06 7.19 -19.90
N ALA A 220 6.79 7.61 -20.93
CA ALA A 220 7.56 8.85 -20.90
C ALA A 220 6.59 10.01 -20.63
N GLN A 221 6.73 10.67 -19.48
CA GLN A 221 5.97 11.88 -19.20
C GLN A 221 6.48 12.95 -20.17
N ALA A 222 5.58 13.48 -21.01
CA ALA A 222 5.86 14.66 -21.81
C ALA A 222 6.37 15.76 -20.88
N THR A 223 7.59 16.23 -21.14
CA THR A 223 8.22 17.38 -20.48
C THR A 223 7.45 18.65 -20.81
N THR A 224 6.35 18.90 -20.10
CA THR A 224 5.85 20.26 -19.89
C THR A 224 6.62 20.80 -18.69
N SER A 225 7.52 21.75 -18.94
CA SER A 225 8.30 22.44 -17.91
C SER A 225 7.39 23.28 -17.02
N ASN A 226 6.79 22.65 -16.02
CA ASN A 226 6.35 23.33 -14.80
C ASN A 226 6.17 22.33 -13.65
N ARG A 227 7.15 21.43 -13.48
CA ARG A 227 7.12 20.44 -12.40
C ARG A 227 7.95 20.91 -11.21
N ARG A 228 7.23 21.27 -10.15
CA ARG A 228 7.67 21.03 -8.77
C ARG A 228 8.35 19.65 -8.69
N PRO A 229 9.47 19.50 -7.96
CA PRO A 229 10.19 18.24 -7.89
C PRO A 229 9.23 17.13 -7.42
N MET A 230 9.10 16.12 -8.28
CA MET A 230 8.31 14.92 -8.04
C MET A 230 9.05 14.11 -6.99
N ALA A 231 8.45 13.95 -5.81
CA ALA A 231 9.03 13.16 -4.74
C ALA A 231 9.09 11.69 -5.15
N ASP A 232 10.31 11.16 -5.22
CA ASP A 232 10.60 9.74 -5.15
C ASP A 232 10.13 9.18 -3.80
N ARG A 233 9.60 7.95 -3.88
CA ARG A 233 8.98 7.14 -2.81
C ARG A 233 7.67 7.76 -2.28
N PRO A 234 6.73 6.96 -1.73
CA PRO A 234 5.84 7.48 -0.70
C PRO A 234 6.72 7.86 0.51
N ARG A 235 7.49 8.94 0.38
CA ARG A 235 8.02 9.66 1.52
C ARG A 235 6.80 10.08 2.29
N HIS A 236 6.69 9.55 3.50
CA HIS A 236 5.83 10.12 4.52
C HIS A 236 5.96 11.63 4.45
N ARG A 237 4.81 12.27 4.28
CA ARG A 237 4.71 13.71 4.13
C ARG A 237 5.14 14.30 5.46
N THR A 238 6.43 14.62 5.60
CA THR A 238 6.92 15.37 6.75
C THR A 238 6.09 16.65 6.85
N PRO A 239 5.32 16.86 7.94
CA PRO A 239 4.64 18.12 8.13
C PRO A 239 5.73 19.15 8.38
N ASN A 240 5.91 20.09 7.45
CA ASN A 240 6.85 21.20 7.67
C ASN A 240 6.39 21.95 8.93
N ALA A 241 7.31 22.19 9.86
CA ALA A 241 7.04 22.92 11.11
C ALA A 241 6.34 24.28 10.89
N LEU A 242 6.48 24.86 9.70
CA LEU A 242 5.77 26.08 9.28
C LEU A 242 4.25 25.90 9.18
N ASP A 243 3.74 24.75 8.75
CA ASP A 243 2.28 24.50 8.67
C ASP A 243 1.69 24.31 10.08
N LYS A 244 2.38 23.59 10.99
CA LYS A 244 1.98 23.50 12.40
C LYS A 244 1.99 24.88 13.06
N ILE A 245 3.01 25.71 12.82
CA ILE A 245 3.06 27.09 13.35
C ILE A 245 1.92 27.94 12.78
N LEU A 246 1.59 27.81 11.49
CA LEU A 246 0.49 28.56 10.87
C LEU A 246 -0.86 28.16 11.48
N GLU A 247 -1.05 26.88 11.74
CA GLU A 247 -2.26 26.33 12.36
C GLU A 247 -2.43 26.82 13.80
N TRP A 248 -1.36 26.80 14.60
CA TRP A 248 -1.37 27.38 15.95
C TRP A 248 -1.62 28.90 15.94
N VAL A 249 -1.01 29.64 15.01
CA VAL A 249 -1.24 31.08 14.85
C VAL A 249 -2.71 31.36 14.51
N ALA A 250 -3.32 30.59 13.62
CA ALA A 250 -4.74 30.72 13.31
C ALA A 250 -5.62 30.46 14.54
N ILE A 251 -5.35 29.41 15.31
CA ILE A 251 -6.07 29.09 16.55
C ILE A 251 -5.95 30.22 17.57
N PHE A 252 -4.75 30.76 17.79
CA PHE A 252 -4.54 31.87 18.73
C PHE A 252 -5.20 33.18 18.28
N VAL A 253 -5.22 33.46 16.98
CA VAL A 253 -5.94 34.63 16.43
C VAL A 253 -7.45 34.47 16.62
N PHE A 254 -8.00 33.29 16.35
CA PHE A 254 -9.44 33.04 16.53
C PHE A 254 -9.85 33.06 18.01
N ALA A 255 -9.07 32.43 18.89
CA ALA A 255 -9.30 32.48 20.33
C ALA A 255 -9.17 33.91 20.87
N GLY A 256 -8.14 34.66 20.44
CA GLY A 256 -7.92 36.04 20.86
C GLY A 256 -9.02 37.00 20.43
N VAL A 257 -9.51 36.88 19.19
CA VAL A 257 -10.64 37.69 18.69
C VAL A 257 -11.92 37.34 19.44
N ALA A 258 -12.22 36.05 19.63
CA ALA A 258 -13.44 35.64 20.34
C ALA A 258 -13.45 36.12 21.80
N VAL A 259 -12.35 35.91 22.54
CA VAL A 259 -12.23 36.29 23.96
C VAL A 259 -12.17 37.81 24.12
N GLY A 260 -11.41 38.52 23.27
CA GLY A 260 -11.30 39.98 23.33
C GLY A 260 -12.63 40.68 23.01
N THR A 261 -13.35 40.21 21.99
CA THR A 261 -14.64 40.80 21.62
C THR A 261 -15.71 40.50 22.67
N TRP A 262 -15.70 39.31 23.28
CA TRP A 262 -16.59 38.96 24.37
C TRP A 262 -16.29 39.76 25.64
N ALA A 263 -15.02 39.93 26.02
CA ALA A 263 -14.64 40.71 27.20
C ALA A 263 -15.06 42.19 27.08
N ALA A 264 -14.97 42.78 25.88
CA ALA A 264 -15.32 44.18 25.64
C ALA A 264 -16.83 44.41 25.50
N THR A 265 -17.60 43.46 24.97
CA THR A 265 -19.02 43.68 24.63
C THR A 265 -20.00 42.82 25.44
N ARG A 266 -19.51 41.83 26.18
CA ARG A 266 -20.26 40.77 26.87
C ARG A 266 -21.33 40.08 26.01
N SER A 267 -21.18 40.12 24.69
CA SER A 267 -22.15 39.59 23.73
C SER A 267 -21.53 38.49 22.88
N VAL A 268 -22.03 37.27 23.08
CA VAL A 268 -21.60 36.07 22.32
C VAL A 268 -21.89 36.25 20.83
N TRP A 269 -23.02 36.86 20.47
CA TRP A 269 -23.39 37.11 19.08
C TRP A 269 -22.39 38.01 18.35
N LYS A 270 -21.89 39.07 19.01
CA LYS A 270 -20.90 39.98 18.42
C LYS A 270 -19.53 39.30 18.26
N ALA A 271 -19.16 38.40 19.17
CA ALA A 271 -17.94 37.61 19.04
C ALA A 271 -18.02 36.65 17.84
N VAL A 272 -19.15 35.97 17.63
CA VAL A 272 -19.36 35.08 16.47
C VAL A 272 -19.26 35.86 15.15
N VAL A 273 -19.90 37.03 15.06
CA VAL A 273 -19.84 37.87 13.85
C VAL A 273 -18.41 38.37 13.60
N ALA A 274 -17.68 38.79 14.63
CA ALA A 274 -16.30 39.25 14.50
C ALA A 274 -15.36 38.14 13.99
N THR A 275 -15.47 36.93 14.54
CA THR A 275 -14.71 35.76 14.09
C THR A 275 -14.99 35.44 12.62
N ALA A 276 -16.27 35.45 12.20
CA ALA A 276 -16.64 35.19 10.81
C ALA A 276 -16.06 36.22 9.82
N VAL A 277 -16.03 37.50 10.20
CA VAL A 277 -15.42 38.58 9.38
C VAL A 277 -13.91 38.38 9.24
N VAL A 278 -13.21 38.00 10.31
CA VAL A 278 -11.76 37.72 10.27
C VAL A 278 -11.45 36.51 9.40
N THR A 279 -12.24 35.44 9.49
CA THR A 279 -12.09 34.26 8.61
C THR A 279 -12.25 34.65 7.14
N ALA A 280 -13.28 35.44 6.81
CA ALA A 280 -13.54 35.87 5.43
C ALA A 280 -12.38 36.73 4.88
N LEU A 281 -11.80 37.62 5.69
CA LEU A 281 -10.63 38.42 5.33
C LEU A 281 -9.39 37.56 5.09
N MET A 282 -9.12 36.56 5.93
CA MET A 282 -7.99 35.64 5.73
C MET A 282 -8.14 34.82 4.44
N VAL A 283 -9.34 34.26 4.20
CA VAL A 283 -9.61 33.49 2.98
C VAL A 283 -9.44 34.38 1.74
N TRP A 284 -9.93 35.62 1.79
CA TRP A 284 -9.77 36.57 0.68
C TRP A 284 -8.30 36.94 0.42
N LEU A 285 -7.50 37.16 1.47
CA LEU A 285 -6.06 37.41 1.35
C LEU A 285 -5.32 36.22 0.73
N LEU A 286 -5.63 34.99 1.16
CA LEU A 286 -5.04 33.77 0.60
C LEU A 286 -5.40 33.57 -0.87
N VAL A 287 -6.65 33.85 -1.26
CA VAL A 287 -7.08 33.78 -2.66
C VAL A 287 -6.42 34.87 -3.51
N ARG A 288 -6.20 36.06 -2.94
CA ARG A 288 -5.57 37.19 -3.65
C ARG A 288 -4.08 36.94 -3.90
N VAL A 289 -3.34 36.41 -2.92
CA VAL A 289 -1.92 36.09 -3.07
C VAL A 289 -1.70 35.00 -4.13
N ARG A 290 -2.58 33.99 -4.23
CA ARG A 290 -2.53 32.93 -5.25
C ARG A 290 -2.85 33.37 -6.69
N ARG A 291 -3.34 34.60 -6.90
CA ARG A 291 -3.64 35.13 -8.24
C ARG A 291 -2.54 36.05 -8.79
N THR A 292 -1.56 36.40 -7.97
CA THR A 292 -0.43 37.27 -8.32
C THR A 292 0.88 36.51 -8.54
N ASP A 293 0.89 35.21 -8.27
CA ASP A 293 1.90 34.22 -8.68
C ASP A 293 1.39 33.40 -9.87
#